data_AF-A0A2W6DAC8-F1
#
_entry.id   AF-A0A2W6DAC8-F1
#
_cell.length_a   1.000
_cell.length_b   1.000
_cell.length_c   1.000
_cell.angle_alpha   90.00
_cell.angle_beta   90.00
_cell.angle_gamma   90.00
#
_symmetry.space_group_name_H-M   'P 1'
#
loop_
_entity.id
_entity.type
_entity.pdbx_description
1 polymer ?
#
loop_
_entity_poly.entity_id
_entity_poly.type
_entity_poly.pdbx_seq_one_letter_code
_entity_poly.pdbx_strand_id
1 'polypeptide(L)'
;MGARGRLPADPGRRLSPAGRGPQGLHQRGGGGRRPLVQGELGTLDRPAVQRGTRRRRQRLRGRLQVGGWPHEQGEGSPLVRSRLTAPYASPSGGGGADVRRVGAAGVLVLVLALGLTACSDSKNSGSGSPKASKGPCTPAGPFKPVKADTLTVVTSLPGPGFWEGSDSDPSKIKAGYEYDLAKALKDRLCLSSLAVRNESFDAIVGGQVNGYDLALSQVSITDKRKKVVDFTQPYFESQQGVLVKKGGKIKVTSIDDAKKIQWGVQTATTAIDLLNVVKPAKRPQVYQSLADAYTALDAGQIDAVLIDTAINLGEAARSKGTFAVVSQFAQPSGPDQYGGIVPKGSVNVGTLDKILATLKSSGSLAALATKDLTTDPGKLPTITVS
;
A
#
# COMPACT_ATOMS: atom_id res chain seq x y z
N MET A 1 55.88 34.36 -30.36
CA MET A 1 54.98 34.87 -31.42
C MET A 1 53.57 34.80 -30.84
N GLY A 2 52.92 35.86 -30.32
CA GLY A 2 52.57 37.13 -30.98
C GLY A 2 51.51 36.85 -32.06
N ALA A 3 50.29 37.40 -32.12
CA ALA A 3 49.57 38.44 -31.39
C ALA A 3 48.05 38.29 -31.71
N ARG A 4 47.14 38.52 -30.75
CA ARG A 4 46.11 39.61 -30.69
C ARG A 4 45.25 39.90 -31.93
N GLY A 5 43.93 39.97 -31.71
CA GLY A 5 42.94 40.77 -32.46
C GLY A 5 41.50 40.43 -32.02
N ARG A 6 41.00 40.96 -30.90
CA ARG A 6 40.11 42.16 -30.74
C ARG A 6 38.72 42.06 -31.38
N LEU A 7 37.72 42.15 -30.50
CA LEU A 7 36.32 42.52 -30.68
C LEU A 7 36.14 43.87 -31.40
N PRO A 8 34.90 44.16 -31.82
CA PRO A 8 34.24 45.33 -31.25
C PRO A 8 32.85 45.03 -30.68
N ALA A 9 32.56 45.71 -29.57
CA ALA A 9 31.23 45.93 -29.03
C ALA A 9 30.64 47.21 -29.63
N ASP A 10 29.32 47.29 -29.79
CA ASP A 10 28.58 48.56 -29.85
C ASP A 10 27.07 48.33 -29.56
N PRO A 11 26.23 49.36 -29.29
CA PRO A 11 25.62 49.54 -27.97
C PRO A 11 24.08 49.72 -28.08
N GLY A 12 23.39 49.90 -26.95
CA GLY A 12 22.02 50.44 -27.03
C GLY A 12 21.07 50.06 -25.91
N ARG A 13 21.34 50.56 -24.69
CA ARG A 13 20.27 50.82 -23.72
C ARG A 13 19.39 51.95 -24.24
N ARG A 14 18.06 51.80 -24.15
CA ARG A 14 17.18 52.90 -23.73
C ARG A 14 16.18 52.40 -22.69
N LEU A 15 16.32 52.98 -21.51
CA LEU A 15 15.37 52.99 -20.41
C LEU A 15 14.53 54.28 -20.50
N SER A 16 13.36 54.21 -19.85
CA SER A 16 12.59 55.31 -19.23
C SER A 16 11.58 56.07 -20.12
N PRO A 17 10.54 56.72 -19.52
CA PRO A 17 10.39 57.05 -18.09
C PRO A 17 9.02 56.76 -17.43
N ALA A 18 9.09 56.71 -16.09
CA ALA A 18 8.00 56.99 -15.18
C ALA A 18 7.56 58.46 -15.29
N GLY A 19 6.25 58.69 -15.32
CA GLY A 19 5.61 60.01 -15.23
C GLY A 19 4.78 60.13 -13.96
N ARG A 20 4.97 61.24 -13.25
CA ARG A 20 4.40 61.61 -11.94
C ARG A 20 2.91 61.98 -12.05
N GLY A 21 2.19 61.90 -10.93
CA GLY A 21 0.84 62.44 -10.76
C GLY A 21 0.74 63.97 -10.90
N PRO A 22 -0.47 64.54 -10.73
CA PRO A 22 -0.78 65.15 -9.42
C PRO A 22 -2.24 65.00 -8.93
N GLN A 23 -2.39 65.14 -7.60
CA GLN A 23 -3.37 65.92 -6.83
C GLN A 23 -4.58 66.50 -7.60
N GLY A 24 -5.83 66.50 -7.15
CA GLY A 24 -6.48 66.27 -5.85
C GLY A 24 -7.90 66.90 -5.90
N LEU A 25 -8.61 66.87 -4.77
CA LEU A 25 -9.81 67.66 -4.36
C LEU A 25 -11.20 66.99 -4.42
N HIS A 26 -11.77 66.87 -3.20
CA HIS A 26 -13.15 67.15 -2.73
C HIS A 26 -14.36 66.57 -3.48
N GLN A 27 -15.39 65.98 -2.83
CA GLN A 27 -16.21 66.47 -1.70
C GLN A 27 -16.72 65.28 -0.84
N ARG A 28 -16.79 65.32 0.50
CA ARG A 28 -17.92 65.75 1.38
C ARG A 28 -19.31 65.34 0.84
N GLY A 29 -20.23 64.73 1.59
CA GLY A 29 -20.30 64.36 3.00
C GLY A 29 -21.75 64.03 3.41
N GLY A 30 -21.92 63.45 4.60
CA GLY A 30 -23.19 63.34 5.36
C GLY A 30 -24.13 62.21 4.92
N GLY A 31 -24.77 61.43 5.78
CA GLY A 31 -24.94 61.47 7.23
C GLY A 31 -26.24 60.71 7.54
N GLY A 32 -26.25 59.83 8.56
CA GLY A 32 -27.46 59.12 8.95
C GLY A 32 -27.21 58.16 10.12
N ARG A 33 -27.74 58.51 11.29
CA ARG A 33 -27.57 57.85 12.59
C ARG A 33 -28.58 56.70 12.78
N ARG A 34 -28.11 55.60 13.42
CA ARG A 34 -28.65 54.76 14.54
C ARG A 34 -30.19 54.60 14.73
N PRO A 35 -30.71 53.47 15.30
CA PRO A 35 -30.16 52.73 16.45
C PRO A 35 -30.15 51.18 16.28
N LEU A 36 -29.23 50.42 16.89
CA LEU A 36 -29.19 49.96 18.29
C LEU A 36 -30.52 49.37 18.78
N VAL A 37 -30.66 48.05 18.65
CA VAL A 37 -31.58 47.23 19.45
C VAL A 37 -30.73 46.32 20.34
N GLN A 38 -30.86 46.56 21.64
CA GLN A 38 -30.45 45.69 22.73
C GLN A 38 -31.25 44.39 22.68
N GLY A 39 -30.54 43.27 22.81
CA GLY A 39 -31.09 41.96 23.13
C GLY A 39 -30.20 41.33 24.18
N GLU A 40 -30.76 41.14 25.37
CA GLU A 40 -30.18 40.88 26.68
C GLU A 40 -29.05 39.83 26.78
N LEU A 41 -28.02 40.19 27.55
CA LEU A 41 -27.17 39.25 28.28
C LEU A 41 -28.01 38.62 29.41
N GLY A 42 -28.25 37.31 29.32
CA GLY A 42 -28.61 36.48 30.47
C GLY A 42 -27.36 36.13 31.28
N THR A 43 -27.23 36.76 32.44
CA THR A 43 -26.34 36.38 33.54
C THR A 43 -26.90 35.19 34.35
N LEU A 44 -26.03 34.61 35.20
CA LEU A 44 -26.26 33.59 36.26
C LEU A 44 -26.02 32.14 35.76
N ASP A 45 -25.24 31.28 36.41
CA ASP A 45 -24.46 31.38 37.64
C ASP A 45 -23.44 30.22 37.64
N ARG A 46 -22.22 30.46 38.10
CA ARG A 46 -21.29 29.41 38.54
C ARG A 46 -21.28 29.41 40.06
N PRO A 47 -21.39 28.25 40.73
CA PRO A 47 -20.73 28.04 42.01
C PRO A 47 -19.52 27.14 41.78
N ALA A 48 -18.31 27.60 42.11
CA ALA A 48 -17.73 27.63 43.44
C ALA A 48 -16.88 26.38 43.70
N VAL A 49 -15.58 26.63 43.63
CA VAL A 49 -14.51 25.83 44.19
C VAL A 49 -14.74 25.64 45.68
N GLN A 50 -14.75 24.40 46.17
CA GLN A 50 -14.50 24.11 47.58
C GLN A 50 -13.11 23.50 47.77
N ARG A 51 -12.28 24.24 48.50
CA ARG A 51 -11.05 23.76 49.14
C ARG A 51 -11.39 23.23 50.53
N GLY A 52 -10.80 22.09 50.88
CA GLY A 52 -10.73 21.51 52.22
C GLY A 52 -10.63 19.98 52.07
N THR A 53 -9.68 19.25 52.63
CA THR A 53 -8.88 19.47 53.82
C THR A 53 -7.60 18.63 53.75
N ARG A 54 -6.57 19.06 54.49
CA ARG A 54 -5.32 18.34 54.75
C ARG A 54 -5.59 17.11 55.62
N ARG A 55 -5.06 15.93 55.26
CA ARG A 55 -4.50 14.96 56.23
C ARG A 55 -3.29 14.19 55.70
N ARG A 56 -2.18 14.43 56.41
CA ARG A 56 -0.99 13.60 56.73
C ARG A 56 -0.59 12.40 55.83
N ARG A 57 0.62 12.57 55.28
CA ARG A 57 1.83 11.70 55.39
C ARG A 57 1.61 10.20 55.58
N GLN A 58 2.06 9.42 54.60
CA GLN A 58 3.00 8.33 54.85
C GLN A 58 4.13 8.38 53.81
N ARG A 59 5.36 8.31 54.34
CA ARG A 59 6.61 8.22 53.58
C ARG A 59 6.79 6.76 53.18
N LEU A 60 6.99 6.48 51.91
CA LEU A 60 7.77 5.31 51.49
C LEU A 60 8.84 5.81 50.52
N ARG A 61 10.09 5.66 50.98
CA ARG A 61 11.30 5.90 50.19
C ARG A 61 11.45 4.73 49.23
N GLY A 62 11.52 5.02 47.93
CA GLY A 62 12.01 4.10 46.91
C GLY A 62 12.77 4.92 45.88
N ARG A 63 14.10 4.87 45.94
CA ARG A 63 15.01 5.50 44.97
C ARG A 63 14.69 4.98 43.56
N LEU A 64 14.28 5.84 42.63
CA LEU A 64 14.56 5.61 41.21
C LEU A 64 15.90 6.27 40.90
N GLN A 65 16.92 5.43 40.75
CA GLN A 65 18.21 5.80 40.20
C GLN A 65 18.07 5.68 38.69
N VAL A 66 18.10 6.81 38.01
CA VAL A 66 18.17 6.91 36.55
C VAL A 66 19.59 6.49 36.16
N GLY A 67 19.75 5.22 35.77
CA GLY A 67 20.99 4.68 35.24
C GLY A 67 20.94 4.68 33.72
N GLY A 68 21.44 5.74 33.10
CA GLY A 68 21.92 5.67 31.71
C GLY A 68 23.24 4.93 31.68
N TRP A 69 23.41 4.02 30.73
CA TRP A 69 24.62 3.24 30.48
C TRP A 69 24.66 2.81 28.99
N PRO A 70 25.84 2.51 28.45
CA PRO A 70 26.50 3.39 27.47
C PRO A 70 26.48 2.86 26.04
N HIS A 71 26.75 3.75 25.09
CA HIS A 71 27.25 3.38 23.77
C HIS A 71 28.65 2.78 23.92
N GLU A 72 28.81 1.51 23.54
CA GLU A 72 30.12 0.90 23.36
C GLU A 72 30.35 0.69 21.86
N GLN A 73 31.33 1.40 21.32
CA GLN A 73 31.89 1.21 20.00
C GLN A 73 33.06 0.22 20.12
N GLY A 74 33.12 -0.78 19.25
CA GLY A 74 34.22 -1.73 19.16
C GLY A 74 34.43 -2.16 17.71
N GLU A 75 35.66 -1.98 17.25
CA GLU A 75 36.16 -2.05 15.88
C GLU A 75 36.33 -3.49 15.32
N GLY A 76 36.28 -3.62 13.99
CA GLY A 76 37.35 -4.23 13.17
C GLY A 76 37.58 -5.75 13.12
N SER A 77 37.01 -6.39 12.07
CA SER A 77 37.63 -7.35 11.09
C SER A 77 38.34 -8.65 11.57
N PRO A 78 38.65 -9.69 10.73
CA PRO A 78 38.66 -9.73 9.26
C PRO A 78 38.05 -10.99 8.57
N LEU A 79 38.10 -10.90 7.24
CA LEU A 79 37.79 -11.84 6.15
C LEU A 79 38.21 -13.30 6.36
N VAL A 80 37.34 -14.23 5.98
CA VAL A 80 37.72 -15.61 5.60
C VAL A 80 37.20 -15.91 4.20
N ARG A 81 38.16 -16.02 3.26
CA ARG A 81 38.01 -16.60 1.93
C ARG A 81 37.98 -18.11 2.06
N SER A 82 36.95 -18.77 1.51
CA SER A 82 36.99 -20.21 1.26
C SER A 82 36.94 -20.46 -0.26
N ARG A 83 37.98 -21.18 -0.69
CA ARG A 83 38.34 -21.45 -2.08
C ARG A 83 37.39 -22.47 -2.72
N LEU A 84 37.14 -22.24 -4.01
CA LEU A 84 36.63 -23.19 -4.99
C LEU A 84 37.63 -24.36 -5.19
N THR A 85 37.11 -25.58 -5.28
CA THR A 85 37.75 -26.70 -5.96
C THR A 85 36.69 -27.45 -6.80
N ALA A 86 36.97 -27.54 -8.10
CA ALA A 86 36.28 -28.32 -9.13
C ALA A 86 36.60 -29.84 -9.00
N PRO A 87 36.32 -30.74 -9.98
CA PRO A 87 35.47 -30.66 -11.18
C PRO A 87 34.46 -31.83 -11.28
N TYR A 88 33.50 -31.76 -12.22
CA TYR A 88 32.83 -32.98 -12.67
C TYR A 88 32.63 -32.98 -14.20
N ALA A 89 32.81 -34.18 -14.74
CA ALA A 89 33.19 -34.50 -16.10
C ALA A 89 32.05 -34.42 -17.12
N SER A 90 32.42 -34.11 -18.36
CA SER A 90 31.62 -34.33 -19.56
C SER A 90 31.37 -35.82 -19.83
N PRO A 91 30.30 -36.13 -20.57
CA PRO A 91 30.48 -37.05 -21.69
C PRO A 91 29.94 -36.48 -23.02
N SER A 92 30.67 -36.89 -24.05
CA SER A 92 30.46 -36.72 -25.48
C SER A 92 29.33 -37.59 -26.06
N GLY A 93 28.73 -37.11 -27.16
CA GLY A 93 27.91 -37.86 -28.10
C GLY A 93 26.85 -36.92 -28.70
N GLY A 94 26.84 -36.53 -29.97
CA GLY A 94 27.21 -37.27 -31.18
C GLY A 94 25.92 -37.71 -31.86
N GLY A 95 25.46 -36.96 -32.87
CA GLY A 95 24.26 -37.33 -33.65
C GLY A 95 23.69 -36.15 -34.43
N GLY A 96 24.20 -35.94 -35.65
CA GLY A 96 23.62 -35.02 -36.61
C GLY A 96 22.41 -35.63 -37.33
N ALA A 97 21.53 -34.78 -37.84
CA ALA A 97 20.82 -34.99 -39.10
C ALA A 97 20.15 -33.68 -39.54
N ASP A 98 20.57 -33.21 -40.72
CA ASP A 98 19.86 -32.28 -41.57
C ASP A 98 18.39 -32.67 -41.79
N VAL A 99 17.48 -31.69 -41.78
CA VAL A 99 16.24 -31.80 -42.55
C VAL A 99 15.96 -30.48 -43.29
N ARG A 100 15.85 -30.65 -44.61
CA ARG A 100 15.73 -29.65 -45.67
C ARG A 100 14.32 -29.06 -45.74
N ARG A 101 14.25 -27.83 -46.23
CA ARG A 101 13.06 -27.15 -46.75
C ARG A 101 12.54 -27.80 -48.03
N VAL A 102 11.22 -28.03 -48.12
CA VAL A 102 10.32 -28.08 -49.30
C VAL A 102 8.91 -27.89 -48.70
N GLY A 103 7.90 -27.18 -49.20
CA GLY A 103 7.54 -26.63 -50.51
C GLY A 103 6.03 -26.91 -50.72
N ALA A 104 5.25 -25.82 -50.85
CA ALA A 104 3.89 -25.60 -51.37
C ALA A 104 2.91 -26.76 -51.73
N ALA A 105 1.63 -26.57 -51.35
CA ALA A 105 0.36 -26.71 -52.13
C ALA A 105 -0.80 -26.62 -51.12
N GLY A 106 -1.91 -25.89 -51.26
CA GLY A 106 -2.66 -25.51 -52.45
C GLY A 106 -3.97 -26.30 -52.49
N VAL A 107 -5.01 -25.89 -51.73
CA VAL A 107 -6.40 -26.34 -51.97
C VAL A 107 -7.37 -25.18 -51.73
N LEU A 108 -8.03 -24.80 -52.81
CA LEU A 108 -9.15 -23.88 -52.96
C LEU A 108 -10.45 -24.69 -52.81
N VAL A 109 -11.33 -24.37 -51.86
CA VAL A 109 -12.73 -24.82 -51.90
C VAL A 109 -13.62 -23.63 -51.60
N LEU A 110 -14.46 -23.31 -52.57
CA LEU A 110 -15.42 -22.22 -52.62
C LEU A 110 -16.81 -22.85 -52.60
N VAL A 111 -17.57 -22.66 -51.53
CA VAL A 111 -19.00 -23.04 -51.48
C VAL A 111 -19.78 -21.88 -50.85
N LEU A 112 -20.54 -21.21 -51.71
CA LEU A 112 -21.66 -20.33 -51.36
C LEU A 112 -22.95 -21.17 -51.33
N ALA A 113 -23.78 -21.03 -50.29
CA ALA A 113 -25.23 -20.81 -50.42
C ALA A 113 -25.89 -20.64 -49.04
N LEU A 114 -26.82 -19.68 -48.97
CA LEU A 114 -27.67 -19.33 -47.83
C LEU A 114 -28.79 -20.35 -47.60
N GLY A 115 -29.30 -20.43 -46.36
CA GLY A 115 -30.58 -21.08 -46.06
C GLY A 115 -30.90 -21.07 -44.56
N LEU A 116 -32.11 -20.63 -44.20
CA LEU A 116 -32.57 -20.29 -42.86
C LEU A 116 -32.90 -21.50 -41.95
N THR A 117 -33.15 -21.14 -40.67
CA THR A 117 -33.95 -21.83 -39.64
C THR A 117 -33.34 -23.01 -38.88
N ALA A 118 -32.95 -22.75 -37.64
CA ALA A 118 -33.11 -23.69 -36.52
C ALA A 118 -33.23 -22.92 -35.20
N CYS A 119 -34.46 -22.83 -34.68
CA CYS A 119 -34.66 -22.68 -33.24
C CYS A 119 -34.24 -24.00 -32.59
N SER A 120 -33.34 -23.94 -31.62
CA SER A 120 -33.17 -25.05 -30.67
C SER A 120 -32.68 -24.49 -29.34
N ASP A 121 -33.59 -24.53 -28.36
CA ASP A 121 -33.26 -24.47 -26.95
C ASP A 121 -32.36 -25.65 -26.61
N SER A 122 -31.10 -25.38 -26.29
CA SER A 122 -30.23 -26.31 -25.58
C SER A 122 -29.13 -25.54 -24.86
N LYS A 123 -29.20 -25.63 -23.53
CA LYS A 123 -28.17 -25.20 -22.60
C LYS A 123 -26.79 -25.70 -23.05
N ASN A 124 -25.87 -24.78 -23.34
CA ASN A 124 -24.45 -25.06 -23.26
C ASN A 124 -23.70 -23.85 -22.71
N SER A 125 -23.30 -23.96 -21.45
CA SER A 125 -22.52 -22.97 -20.72
C SER A 125 -21.08 -22.98 -21.21
N GLY A 126 -20.83 -22.28 -22.32
CA GLY A 126 -19.48 -21.91 -22.74
C GLY A 126 -19.03 -20.66 -21.99
N SER A 127 -18.10 -20.82 -21.04
CA SER A 127 -17.40 -19.72 -20.36
C SER A 127 -16.47 -19.01 -21.36
N GLY A 128 -17.04 -18.09 -22.14
CA GLY A 128 -16.30 -17.07 -22.87
C GLY A 128 -16.17 -15.84 -21.98
N SER A 129 -14.94 -15.46 -21.61
CA SER A 129 -14.68 -14.15 -21.00
C SER A 129 -15.25 -13.04 -21.91
N PRO A 130 -16.07 -12.11 -21.41
CA PRO A 130 -16.59 -11.04 -22.24
C PRO A 130 -15.41 -10.14 -22.66
N LYS A 131 -15.11 -10.17 -23.95
CA LYS A 131 -14.20 -9.23 -24.59
C LYS A 131 -14.85 -7.86 -24.49
N ALA A 132 -14.30 -6.97 -23.66
CA ALA A 132 -14.79 -5.62 -23.47
C ALA A 132 -14.86 -4.91 -24.83
N SER A 133 -16.08 -4.64 -25.30
CA SER A 133 -16.33 -3.76 -26.43
C SER A 133 -15.90 -2.35 -26.05
N LYS A 134 -15.06 -1.73 -26.90
CA LYS A 134 -14.62 -0.33 -26.75
C LYS A 134 -15.78 0.64 -27.10
N GLY A 135 -16.84 0.62 -26.30
CA GLY A 135 -17.82 1.70 -26.28
C GLY A 135 -17.26 2.94 -25.56
N PRO A 136 -17.86 4.13 -25.72
CA PRO A 136 -17.49 5.31 -24.95
C PRO A 136 -17.64 5.02 -23.45
N CYS A 137 -16.59 5.28 -22.70
CA CYS A 137 -16.59 5.08 -21.25
C CYS A 137 -17.48 6.13 -20.58
N THR A 138 -18.43 5.69 -19.76
CA THR A 138 -19.24 6.56 -18.91
C THR A 138 -18.76 6.44 -17.46
N PRO A 139 -18.26 7.51 -16.82
CA PRO A 139 -17.76 7.43 -15.46
C PRO A 139 -18.85 6.96 -14.49
N ALA A 140 -18.49 6.09 -13.54
CA ALA A 140 -19.42 5.55 -12.55
C ALA A 140 -19.97 6.60 -11.55
N GLY A 141 -19.49 7.84 -11.61
CA GLY A 141 -19.91 8.95 -10.76
C GLY A 141 -18.94 10.13 -10.82
N PRO A 142 -19.21 11.21 -10.09
CA PRO A 142 -18.29 12.34 -9.99
C PRO A 142 -17.00 11.90 -9.30
N PHE A 143 -15.86 12.24 -9.90
CA PHE A 143 -14.54 11.99 -9.34
C PHE A 143 -13.64 13.18 -9.66
N LYS A 144 -12.94 13.69 -8.65
CA LYS A 144 -12.01 14.80 -8.79
C LYS A 144 -10.59 14.28 -8.61
N PRO A 145 -9.86 14.00 -9.71
CA PRO A 145 -8.48 13.54 -9.60
C PRO A 145 -7.57 14.70 -9.18
N VAL A 146 -6.51 14.40 -8.44
CA VAL A 146 -5.44 15.36 -8.09
C VAL A 146 -4.63 15.79 -9.31
N LYS A 147 -4.59 14.93 -10.34
CA LYS A 147 -3.98 15.21 -11.65
C LYS A 147 -4.96 14.89 -12.76
N ALA A 148 -5.16 15.82 -13.68
CA ALA A 148 -6.09 15.65 -14.80
C ALA A 148 -5.86 14.31 -15.53
N ASP A 149 -6.96 13.61 -15.81
CA ASP A 149 -6.99 12.34 -16.57
C ASP A 149 -6.07 11.22 -16.01
N THR A 150 -5.77 11.26 -14.71
CA THR A 150 -4.87 10.31 -14.05
C THR A 150 -5.44 9.87 -12.71
N LEU A 151 -5.50 8.56 -12.47
CA LEU A 151 -5.66 8.02 -11.12
C LEU A 151 -4.28 7.95 -10.46
N THR A 152 -4.05 8.73 -9.41
CA THR A 152 -2.79 8.77 -8.66
C THR A 152 -2.91 7.90 -7.41
N VAL A 153 -2.24 6.75 -7.42
CA VAL A 153 -2.24 5.78 -6.34
C VAL A 153 -0.93 5.83 -5.57
N VAL A 154 -1.01 5.81 -4.24
CA VAL A 154 0.15 5.59 -3.37
C VAL A 154 0.07 4.22 -2.70
N THR A 155 1.23 3.60 -2.50
CA THR A 155 1.37 2.30 -1.83
C THR A 155 2.70 2.22 -1.11
N SER A 156 2.83 1.34 -0.12
CA SER A 156 4.10 0.98 0.50
C SER A 156 4.64 -0.28 -0.14
N LEU A 157 5.87 -0.23 -0.63
CA LEU A 157 6.57 -1.36 -1.24
C LEU A 157 7.67 -1.90 -0.30
N PRO A 158 7.98 -3.21 -0.35
CA PRO A 158 7.39 -4.21 -1.24
C PRO A 158 5.96 -4.61 -0.81
N GLY A 159 5.09 -4.94 -1.76
CA GLY A 159 3.76 -5.49 -1.53
C GLY A 159 3.55 -6.84 -2.21
N PRO A 160 4.18 -7.94 -1.76
CA PRO A 160 4.15 -9.24 -2.44
C PRO A 160 2.73 -9.75 -2.70
N GLY A 161 2.39 -10.08 -3.95
CA GLY A 161 1.07 -10.49 -4.42
C GLY A 161 0.12 -9.32 -4.75
N PHE A 162 0.36 -8.15 -4.17
CA PHE A 162 -0.52 -6.97 -4.30
C PHE A 162 0.03 -5.94 -5.30
N TRP A 163 1.34 -5.73 -5.29
CA TRP A 163 2.10 -4.83 -6.15
C TRP A 163 3.39 -5.52 -6.59
N GLU A 164 3.36 -6.16 -7.76
CA GLU A 164 4.50 -6.92 -8.29
C GLU A 164 5.46 -6.02 -9.06
N GLY A 165 6.67 -5.85 -8.54
CA GLY A 165 7.72 -5.06 -9.17
C GLY A 165 8.81 -4.62 -8.20
N SER A 166 9.61 -3.64 -8.61
CA SER A 166 10.69 -3.09 -7.78
C SER A 166 10.24 -1.81 -7.08
N ASP A 167 10.57 -1.72 -5.79
CA ASP A 167 10.37 -0.54 -4.94
C ASP A 167 11.07 0.72 -5.47
N SER A 168 12.16 0.52 -6.23
CA SER A 168 12.98 1.59 -6.81
C SER A 168 12.36 2.27 -8.03
N ASP A 169 11.40 1.61 -8.69
CA ASP A 169 10.72 2.15 -9.86
C ASP A 169 9.25 1.72 -9.90
N PRO A 170 8.39 2.38 -9.08
CA PRO A 170 6.96 2.07 -9.01
C PRO A 170 6.24 2.23 -10.35
N SER A 171 6.78 3.03 -11.28
CA SER A 171 6.21 3.25 -12.61
C SER A 171 6.21 1.98 -13.47
N LYS A 172 7.11 1.04 -13.17
CA LYS A 172 7.23 -0.26 -13.85
C LYS A 172 6.30 -1.33 -13.28
N ILE A 173 5.59 -1.07 -12.18
CA ILE A 173 4.62 -2.03 -11.65
C ILE A 173 3.45 -2.16 -12.64
N LYS A 174 3.16 -3.40 -13.02
CA LYS A 174 2.14 -3.76 -14.03
C LYS A 174 1.31 -5.00 -13.65
N ALA A 175 1.48 -5.51 -12.43
CA ALA A 175 0.82 -6.72 -11.94
C ALA A 175 0.65 -6.68 -10.41
N GLY A 176 -0.14 -7.62 -9.89
CA GLY A 176 -0.53 -7.71 -8.49
C GLY A 176 -1.97 -7.28 -8.27
N TYR A 177 -2.58 -7.83 -7.21
CA TYR A 177 -4.00 -7.66 -6.94
C TYR A 177 -4.44 -6.19 -6.82
N GLU A 178 -3.70 -5.37 -6.06
CA GLU A 178 -4.03 -3.96 -5.86
C GLU A 178 -3.67 -3.10 -7.07
N TYR A 179 -2.65 -3.48 -7.85
CA TYR A 179 -2.40 -2.88 -9.15
C TYR A 179 -3.59 -3.09 -10.11
N ASP A 180 -4.08 -4.33 -10.22
CA ASP A 180 -5.20 -4.65 -11.09
C ASP A 180 -6.52 -4.04 -10.59
N LEU A 181 -6.70 -3.94 -9.27
CA LEU A 181 -7.79 -3.17 -8.68
C LEU A 181 -7.70 -1.68 -9.04
N ALA A 182 -6.51 -1.07 -8.91
CA ALA A 182 -6.29 0.32 -9.31
C ALA A 182 -6.59 0.54 -10.79
N LYS A 183 -6.18 -0.39 -11.66
CA LYS A 183 -6.50 -0.37 -13.08
C LYS A 183 -8.01 -0.47 -13.32
N ALA A 184 -8.72 -1.37 -12.65
CA ALA A 184 -10.16 -1.54 -12.77
C ALA A 184 -10.94 -0.30 -12.29
N LEU A 185 -10.45 0.37 -11.23
CA LEU A 185 -10.97 1.65 -10.76
C LEU A 185 -10.74 2.75 -11.80
N LYS A 186 -9.50 2.88 -12.30
CA LYS A 186 -9.14 3.86 -13.35
C LYS A 186 -10.03 3.71 -14.59
N ASP A 187 -10.23 2.48 -15.07
CA ASP A 187 -11.04 2.20 -16.25
C ASP A 187 -12.52 2.59 -16.03
N ARG A 188 -13.09 2.32 -14.85
CA ARG A 188 -14.48 2.71 -14.50
C ARG A 188 -14.66 4.19 -14.21
N LEU A 189 -13.58 4.89 -13.90
CA LEU A 189 -13.52 6.34 -13.78
C LEU A 189 -13.26 7.01 -15.15
N CYS A 190 -13.04 6.23 -16.20
CA CYS A 190 -12.69 6.70 -17.55
C CYS A 190 -11.43 7.56 -17.60
N LEU A 191 -10.47 7.29 -16.71
CA LEU A 191 -9.18 7.98 -16.70
C LEU A 191 -8.19 7.24 -17.63
N SER A 192 -7.40 7.98 -18.38
CA SER A 192 -6.44 7.39 -19.33
C SER A 192 -5.21 6.82 -18.62
N SER A 193 -4.78 7.45 -17.52
CA SER A 193 -3.49 7.15 -16.87
C SER A 193 -3.65 6.61 -15.45
N LEU A 194 -2.72 5.73 -15.06
CA LEU A 194 -2.51 5.28 -13.68
C LEU A 194 -1.07 5.65 -13.28
N ALA A 195 -0.93 6.46 -12.24
CA ALA A 195 0.36 6.80 -11.65
C ALA A 195 0.49 6.11 -10.28
N VAL A 196 1.57 5.39 -10.07
CA VAL A 196 1.87 4.70 -8.80
C VAL A 196 3.06 5.39 -8.17
N ARG A 197 2.97 5.69 -6.87
CA ARG A 197 4.07 6.24 -6.07
C ARG A 197 4.27 5.42 -4.81
N ASN A 198 5.54 5.13 -4.50
CA ASN A 198 5.91 4.48 -3.26
C ASN A 198 5.99 5.49 -2.13
N GLU A 199 5.41 5.17 -0.98
CA GLU A 199 5.40 5.96 0.24
C GLU A 199 5.56 5.02 1.44
N SER A 200 6.15 5.48 2.55
CA SER A 200 6.24 4.65 3.75
C SER A 200 4.84 4.31 4.28
N PHE A 201 4.63 3.07 4.72
CA PHE A 201 3.37 2.63 5.32
C PHE A 201 2.90 3.56 6.45
N ASP A 202 3.81 3.97 7.34
CA ASP A 202 3.53 4.89 8.46
C ASP A 202 2.94 6.22 7.98
N ALA A 203 3.51 6.80 6.92
CA ALA A 203 3.00 8.04 6.34
C ALA A 203 1.61 7.87 5.72
N ILE A 204 1.34 6.74 5.06
CA ILE A 204 0.03 6.43 4.46
C ILE A 204 -1.03 6.32 5.56
N VAL A 205 -0.81 5.46 6.56
CA VAL A 205 -1.80 5.21 7.63
C VAL A 205 -1.91 6.36 8.62
N GLY A 206 -0.89 7.22 8.70
CA GLY A 206 -0.86 8.45 9.48
C GLY A 206 -1.52 9.64 8.80
N GLY A 207 -1.93 9.53 7.52
CA GLY A 207 -2.51 10.65 6.77
C GLY A 207 -1.51 11.76 6.47
N GLN A 208 -0.22 11.43 6.35
CA GLN A 208 0.88 12.39 6.15
C GLN A 208 1.28 12.55 4.68
N VAL A 209 0.74 11.71 3.80
CA VAL A 209 0.94 11.78 2.35
C VAL A 209 -0.02 12.80 1.73
N ASN A 210 0.42 13.54 0.72
CA ASN A 210 -0.40 14.49 -0.04
C ASN A 210 -0.28 14.21 -1.54
N GLY A 211 -1.18 14.76 -2.36
CA GLY A 211 -1.06 14.69 -3.83
C GLY A 211 -1.34 13.29 -4.39
N TYR A 212 -2.33 12.60 -3.84
CA TYR A 212 -2.81 11.30 -4.31
C TYR A 212 -4.33 11.24 -4.25
N ASP A 213 -4.93 10.36 -5.04
CA ASP A 213 -6.38 10.15 -5.07
C ASP A 213 -6.83 9.04 -4.14
N LEU A 214 -6.02 7.97 -4.08
CA LEU A 214 -6.31 6.73 -3.39
C LEU A 214 -5.00 6.07 -2.94
N ALA A 215 -4.95 5.54 -1.73
CA ALA A 215 -3.90 4.63 -1.32
C ALA A 215 -4.46 3.21 -1.26
N LEU A 216 -3.78 2.30 -1.93
CA LEU A 216 -4.05 0.86 -1.92
C LEU A 216 -2.74 0.22 -1.48
N SER A 217 -2.67 -0.17 -0.21
CA SER A 217 -1.43 -0.58 0.45
C SER A 217 -1.70 -1.63 1.54
N GLN A 218 -2.61 -2.57 1.29
CA GLN A 218 -3.00 -3.62 2.23
C GLN A 218 -3.39 -3.08 3.62
N VAL A 219 -4.14 -1.98 3.66
CA VAL A 219 -4.39 -1.26 4.91
C VAL A 219 -5.67 -1.74 5.58
N SER A 220 -5.54 -2.38 6.75
CA SER A 220 -6.67 -2.69 7.63
C SER A 220 -7.44 -1.43 8.05
N ILE A 221 -8.76 -1.46 7.92
CA ILE A 221 -9.65 -0.40 8.39
C ILE A 221 -9.67 -0.45 9.92
N THR A 222 -9.22 0.62 10.59
CA THR A 222 -9.29 0.73 12.05
C THR A 222 -9.83 2.09 12.47
N ASP A 223 -10.48 2.15 13.64
CA ASP A 223 -11.00 3.42 14.18
C ASP A 223 -9.90 4.44 14.46
N LYS A 224 -8.69 3.97 14.79
CA LYS A 224 -7.50 4.83 14.93
C LYS A 224 -7.15 5.49 13.61
N ARG A 225 -7.11 4.74 12.51
CA ARG A 225 -6.79 5.26 11.16
C ARG A 225 -7.90 6.18 10.64
N LYS A 226 -9.18 5.83 10.87
CA LYS A 226 -10.35 6.66 10.49
C LYS A 226 -10.34 8.07 11.11
N LYS A 227 -9.57 8.32 12.17
CA LYS A 227 -9.44 9.68 12.74
C LYS A 227 -8.64 10.63 11.85
N VAL A 228 -7.73 10.12 11.03
CA VAL A 228 -6.79 10.92 10.24
C VAL A 228 -6.98 10.77 8.73
N VAL A 229 -7.62 9.69 8.29
CA VAL A 229 -7.96 9.43 6.88
C VAL A 229 -9.41 8.97 6.74
N ASP A 230 -9.93 8.98 5.52
CA ASP A 230 -11.17 8.27 5.18
C ASP A 230 -10.85 6.97 4.44
N PHE A 231 -11.78 6.02 4.51
CA PHE A 231 -11.67 4.73 3.85
C PHE A 231 -12.80 4.55 2.86
N THR A 232 -12.52 3.81 1.79
CA THR A 232 -13.56 3.12 1.03
C THR A 232 -14.17 2.00 1.87
N GLN A 233 -15.28 1.43 1.39
CA GLN A 233 -15.72 0.11 1.83
C GLN A 233 -14.62 -0.95 1.60
N PRO A 234 -14.64 -2.06 2.36
CA PRO A 234 -13.58 -3.05 2.26
C PRO A 234 -13.59 -3.79 0.91
N TYR A 235 -12.39 -4.09 0.41
CA TYR A 235 -12.19 -4.82 -0.85
C TYR A 235 -11.52 -6.19 -0.66
N PHE A 236 -10.89 -6.43 0.49
CA PHE A 236 -10.18 -7.68 0.78
C PHE A 236 -10.19 -7.98 2.29
N GLU A 237 -10.02 -9.24 2.67
CA GLU A 237 -9.96 -9.67 4.07
C GLU A 237 -8.69 -10.49 4.31
N SER A 238 -8.02 -10.29 5.45
CA SER A 238 -6.84 -11.09 5.81
C SER A 238 -6.80 -11.41 7.30
N GLN A 239 -6.31 -12.60 7.64
CA GLN A 239 -5.86 -12.89 9.00
C GLN A 239 -4.40 -12.47 9.17
N GLN A 240 -3.87 -12.55 10.39
CA GLN A 240 -2.45 -12.29 10.65
C GLN A 240 -1.65 -13.60 10.58
N GLY A 241 -0.70 -13.69 9.66
CA GLY A 241 0.05 -14.91 9.34
C GLY A 241 1.44 -14.94 9.95
N VAL A 242 1.98 -16.15 10.13
CA VAL A 242 3.32 -16.38 10.67
C VAL A 242 4.25 -16.90 9.58
N LEU A 243 5.19 -16.06 9.15
CA LEU A 243 6.23 -16.42 8.18
C LEU A 243 7.54 -16.78 8.89
N VAL A 244 8.12 -17.91 8.53
CA VAL A 244 9.39 -18.42 9.08
C VAL A 244 10.33 -18.86 7.96
N LYS A 245 11.61 -19.09 8.27
CA LYS A 245 12.53 -19.78 7.36
C LYS A 245 12.06 -21.23 7.14
N LYS A 246 11.95 -21.64 5.88
CA LYS A 246 11.57 -23.01 5.50
C LYS A 246 12.62 -24.00 5.97
N GLY A 247 12.19 -25.15 6.47
CA GLY A 247 13.09 -26.19 7.01
C GLY A 247 13.71 -25.84 8.37
N GLY A 248 13.37 -24.69 8.96
CA GLY A 248 13.77 -24.31 10.30
C GLY A 248 13.07 -25.12 11.40
N LYS A 249 13.52 -24.93 12.64
CA LYS A 249 12.95 -25.58 13.84
C LYS A 249 11.72 -24.86 14.41
N ILE A 250 11.45 -23.64 13.95
CA ILE A 250 10.36 -22.81 14.45
C ILE A 250 9.02 -23.40 14.00
N LYS A 251 8.18 -23.71 14.99
CA LYS A 251 6.79 -24.11 14.81
C LYS A 251 5.95 -23.22 15.72
N VAL A 252 4.87 -22.66 15.17
CA VAL A 252 3.94 -21.82 15.92
C VAL A 252 2.56 -22.42 15.72
N THR A 253 2.16 -23.31 16.63
CA THR A 253 0.87 -24.02 16.58
C THR A 253 -0.06 -23.65 17.72
N SER A 254 0.42 -22.84 18.67
CA SER A 254 -0.31 -22.40 19.85
C SER A 254 0.18 -21.01 20.30
N ILE A 255 -0.59 -20.36 21.17
CA ILE A 255 -0.18 -19.11 21.83
C ILE A 255 1.11 -19.30 22.64
N ASP A 256 1.28 -20.45 23.28
CA ASP A 256 2.47 -20.72 24.10
C ASP A 256 3.74 -20.88 23.25
N ASP A 257 3.61 -21.41 22.03
CA ASP A 257 4.71 -21.42 21.06
C ASP A 257 5.03 -20.00 20.60
N ALA A 258 3.98 -19.23 20.26
CA ALA A 258 4.10 -17.84 19.82
C ALA A 258 4.80 -16.96 20.86
N LYS A 259 4.61 -17.23 22.16
CA LYS A 259 5.25 -16.47 23.24
C LYS A 259 6.76 -16.68 23.35
N LYS A 260 7.31 -17.79 22.84
CA LYS A 260 8.72 -18.19 23.06
C LYS A 260 9.67 -17.64 22.01
N ILE A 261 9.17 -17.19 20.87
CA ILE A 261 9.98 -16.84 19.71
C ILE A 261 10.28 -15.34 19.62
N GLN A 262 11.32 -15.00 18.87
CA GLN A 262 11.69 -13.64 18.54
C GLN A 262 10.89 -13.16 17.33
N TRP A 263 9.93 -12.27 17.54
CA TRP A 263 9.13 -11.69 16.47
C TRP A 263 9.83 -10.52 15.79
N GLY A 264 9.65 -10.41 14.48
CA GLY A 264 9.80 -9.17 13.72
C GLY A 264 8.45 -8.69 13.18
N VAL A 265 8.22 -7.38 13.25
CA VAL A 265 7.01 -6.72 12.73
C VAL A 265 7.39 -5.41 12.05
N GLN A 266 6.61 -5.00 11.06
CA GLN A 266 6.70 -3.64 10.54
C GLN A 266 5.98 -2.66 11.48
N THR A 267 6.54 -1.46 11.65
CA THR A 267 5.90 -0.34 12.35
C THR A 267 4.51 0.00 11.79
N ALA A 268 3.67 0.60 12.63
CA ALA A 268 2.29 1.03 12.35
C ALA A 268 1.29 -0.03 11.81
N THR A 269 1.65 -1.31 11.82
CA THR A 269 0.78 -2.43 11.41
C THR A 269 -0.08 -2.95 12.56
N THR A 270 -1.18 -3.63 12.22
CA THR A 270 -2.08 -4.31 13.16
C THR A 270 -1.42 -5.54 13.82
N ALA A 271 -0.35 -6.08 13.24
CA ALA A 271 0.48 -7.12 13.86
C ALA A 271 1.05 -6.71 15.23
N ILE A 272 1.33 -5.42 15.44
CA ILE A 272 1.77 -4.89 16.74
C ILE A 272 0.67 -5.04 17.79
N ASP A 273 -0.58 -4.72 17.43
CA ASP A 273 -1.73 -4.84 18.32
C ASP A 273 -1.96 -6.32 18.68
N LEU A 274 -1.82 -7.22 17.72
CA LEU A 274 -1.89 -8.67 17.97
C LEU A 274 -0.79 -9.14 18.95
N LEU A 275 0.45 -8.67 18.80
CA LEU A 275 1.53 -9.03 19.73
C LEU A 275 1.30 -8.50 21.16
N ASN A 276 0.58 -7.39 21.32
CA ASN A 276 0.17 -6.91 22.64
C ASN A 276 -0.83 -7.87 23.33
N VAL A 277 -1.60 -8.62 22.54
CA VAL A 277 -2.50 -9.68 23.07
C VAL A 277 -1.74 -10.98 23.31
N VAL A 278 -0.89 -11.41 22.36
CA VAL A 278 -0.06 -12.62 22.48
C VAL A 278 0.92 -12.53 23.66
N LYS A 279 1.45 -11.33 23.94
CA LYS A 279 2.41 -11.03 25.02
C LYS A 279 3.66 -11.92 24.97
N PRO A 280 4.47 -11.82 23.90
CA PRO A 280 5.69 -12.62 23.78
C PRO A 280 6.68 -12.33 24.90
N ALA A 281 7.41 -13.36 25.32
CA ALA A 281 8.42 -13.25 26.37
C ALA A 281 9.65 -12.45 25.91
N LYS A 282 9.94 -12.47 24.61
CA LYS A 282 10.97 -11.63 23.99
C LYS A 282 10.33 -10.38 23.40
N ARG A 283 10.98 -9.22 23.57
CA ARG A 283 10.52 -7.97 22.97
C ARG A 283 10.53 -8.10 21.44
N PRO A 284 9.41 -7.86 20.74
CA PRO A 284 9.39 -7.85 19.28
C PRO A 284 10.35 -6.81 18.71
N GLN A 285 11.04 -7.16 17.62
CA GLN A 285 11.84 -6.21 16.85
C GLN A 285 10.94 -5.52 15.83
N VAL A 286 11.01 -4.19 15.82
CA VAL A 286 10.16 -3.35 14.96
C VAL A 286 11.02 -2.79 13.84
N TYR A 287 10.58 -2.99 12.61
CA TYR A 287 11.28 -2.61 11.38
C TYR A 287 10.53 -1.50 10.66
N GLN A 288 11.25 -0.63 9.97
CA GLN A 288 10.66 0.48 9.20
C GLN A 288 9.95 -0.02 7.93
N SER A 289 10.50 -1.06 7.29
CA SER A 289 9.91 -1.69 6.11
C SER A 289 9.73 -3.19 6.31
N LEU A 290 8.82 -3.79 5.53
CA LEU A 290 8.70 -5.26 5.46
C LEU A 290 9.96 -5.89 4.86
N ALA A 291 10.61 -5.23 3.90
CA ALA A 291 11.88 -5.70 3.33
C ALA A 291 12.93 -5.92 4.43
N ASP A 292 13.09 -4.95 5.35
CA ASP A 292 14.04 -5.07 6.46
C ASP A 292 13.68 -6.23 7.40
N ALA A 293 12.39 -6.42 7.69
CA ALA A 293 11.93 -7.54 8.53
C ALA A 293 12.23 -8.90 7.86
N TYR A 294 11.99 -9.02 6.55
CA TYR A 294 12.31 -10.25 5.81
C TYR A 294 13.81 -10.51 5.72
N THR A 295 14.64 -9.47 5.54
CA THR A 295 16.10 -9.59 5.58
C THR A 295 16.58 -10.03 6.96
N ALA A 296 16.02 -9.48 8.03
CA ALA A 296 16.35 -9.92 9.39
C ALA A 296 15.94 -11.38 9.67
N LEU A 297 14.81 -11.81 9.13
CA LEU A 297 14.39 -13.21 9.19
C LEU A 297 15.38 -14.12 8.45
N ASP A 298 15.79 -13.75 7.23
CA ASP A 298 16.79 -14.55 6.50
C ASP A 298 18.14 -14.58 7.22
N ALA A 299 18.57 -13.47 7.81
CA ALA A 299 19.78 -13.40 8.61
C ALA A 299 19.69 -14.18 9.94
N GLY A 300 18.50 -14.66 10.34
CA GLY A 300 18.27 -15.36 11.60
C GLY A 300 18.30 -14.45 12.84
N GLN A 301 18.10 -13.14 12.66
CA GLN A 301 18.02 -12.17 13.75
C GLN A 301 16.66 -12.22 14.47
N ILE A 302 15.63 -12.67 13.75
CA ILE A 302 14.30 -12.97 14.24
C ILE A 302 13.89 -14.40 13.84
N ASP A 303 12.98 -14.98 14.61
CA ASP A 303 12.48 -16.34 14.38
C ASP A 303 11.29 -16.35 13.41
N ALA A 304 10.49 -15.29 13.38
CA ALA A 304 9.32 -15.16 12.52
C ALA A 304 8.95 -13.70 12.21
N VAL A 305 8.37 -13.47 11.04
CA VAL A 305 7.68 -12.21 10.70
C VAL A 305 6.18 -12.40 10.89
N LEU A 306 5.57 -11.51 11.67
CA LEU A 306 4.12 -11.42 11.81
C LEU A 306 3.59 -10.25 10.97
N ILE A 307 2.79 -10.57 9.97
CA ILE A 307 2.02 -9.64 9.15
C ILE A 307 0.88 -10.43 8.52
N ASP A 308 -0.06 -9.76 7.89
CA ASP A 308 -1.20 -10.33 7.20
C ASP A 308 -0.86 -11.56 6.34
N THR A 309 -1.67 -12.61 6.47
CA THR A 309 -1.45 -13.93 5.87
C THR A 309 -1.28 -13.82 4.36
N ALA A 310 -2.09 -13.00 3.68
CA ALA A 310 -2.01 -12.86 2.23
C ALA A 310 -0.66 -12.26 1.78
N ILE A 311 -0.13 -11.29 2.53
CA ILE A 311 1.18 -10.68 2.26
C ILE A 311 2.29 -11.73 2.47
N ASN A 312 2.23 -12.46 3.59
CA ASN A 312 3.19 -13.52 3.90
C ASN A 312 3.15 -14.69 2.90
N LEU A 313 1.99 -15.02 2.34
CA LEU A 313 1.87 -16.02 1.27
C LEU A 313 2.52 -15.54 -0.04
N GLY A 314 2.32 -14.27 -0.41
CA GLY A 314 3.03 -13.65 -1.53
C GLY A 314 4.55 -13.65 -1.30
N GLU A 315 4.99 -13.35 -0.08
CA GLU A 315 6.40 -13.42 0.31
C GLU A 315 6.97 -14.83 0.15
N ALA A 316 6.29 -15.84 0.71
CA ALA A 316 6.72 -17.22 0.62
C ALA A 316 6.84 -17.67 -0.85
N ALA A 317 5.90 -17.29 -1.71
CA ALA A 317 5.93 -17.59 -3.13
C ALA A 317 7.14 -16.95 -3.85
N ARG A 318 7.42 -15.66 -3.60
CA ARG A 318 8.58 -14.98 -4.23
C ARG A 318 9.93 -15.44 -3.68
N SER A 319 9.95 -15.95 -2.45
CA SER A 319 11.18 -16.37 -1.77
C SER A 319 11.87 -17.61 -2.37
N LYS A 320 11.25 -18.27 -3.37
CA LYS A 320 11.77 -19.49 -4.03
C LYS A 320 12.10 -20.61 -3.04
N GLY A 321 11.31 -20.73 -1.98
CA GLY A 321 11.43 -21.77 -0.98
C GLY A 321 12.32 -21.41 0.22
N THR A 322 12.80 -20.18 0.34
CA THR A 322 13.51 -19.71 1.54
C THR A 322 12.56 -19.56 2.73
N PHE A 323 11.34 -19.11 2.50
CA PHE A 323 10.34 -18.89 3.55
C PHE A 323 9.11 -19.77 3.39
N ALA A 324 8.36 -19.92 4.49
CA ALA A 324 7.08 -20.62 4.53
C ALA A 324 6.15 -19.97 5.56
N VAL A 325 4.86 -19.91 5.24
CA VAL A 325 3.81 -19.56 6.20
C VAL A 325 3.38 -20.82 6.94
N VAL A 326 3.46 -20.81 8.26
CA VAL A 326 3.25 -22.03 9.08
C VAL A 326 1.95 -22.03 9.86
N SER A 327 1.37 -20.86 10.11
CA SER A 327 0.09 -20.69 10.79
C SER A 327 -0.43 -19.27 10.60
N GLN A 328 -1.64 -19.04 11.08
CA GLN A 328 -2.25 -17.72 11.18
C GLN A 328 -3.02 -17.57 12.49
N PHE A 329 -3.37 -16.34 12.85
CA PHE A 329 -4.14 -16.01 14.04
C PHE A 329 -5.56 -15.58 13.68
N ALA A 330 -6.53 -16.26 14.28
CA ALA A 330 -7.90 -15.78 14.32
C ALA A 330 -8.05 -14.79 15.48
N GLN A 331 -8.43 -13.57 15.15
CA GLN A 331 -8.70 -12.50 16.11
C GLN A 331 -10.19 -12.51 16.50
N PRO A 332 -10.56 -12.20 17.75
CA PRO A 332 -11.96 -12.10 18.17
C PRO A 332 -12.79 -11.09 17.38
N SER A 333 -12.15 -10.03 16.88
CA SER A 333 -12.75 -9.01 16.03
C SER A 333 -13.04 -9.49 14.60
N GLY A 334 -12.68 -10.72 14.25
CA GLY A 334 -12.68 -11.22 12.88
C GLY A 334 -11.38 -10.87 12.12
N PRO A 335 -11.31 -11.23 10.83
CA PRO A 335 -10.17 -10.89 9.98
C PRO A 335 -10.06 -9.37 9.77
N ASP A 336 -8.85 -8.90 9.53
CA ASP A 336 -8.59 -7.53 9.10
C ASP A 336 -9.29 -7.28 7.76
N GLN A 337 -9.94 -6.12 7.66
CA GLN A 337 -10.68 -5.69 6.46
C GLN A 337 -9.86 -4.61 5.76
N TYR A 338 -9.43 -4.83 4.52
CA TYR A 338 -8.66 -3.83 3.77
C TYR A 338 -9.58 -2.83 3.10
N GLY A 339 -9.29 -1.55 3.30
CA GLY A 339 -9.96 -0.44 2.63
C GLY A 339 -8.96 0.47 1.94
N GLY A 340 -9.37 1.06 0.83
CA GLY A 340 -8.57 2.08 0.17
C GLY A 340 -8.59 3.36 1.01
N ILE A 341 -7.44 3.93 1.30
CA ILE A 341 -7.36 5.19 2.02
C ILE A 341 -7.54 6.34 1.03
N VAL A 342 -8.33 7.33 1.39
CA VAL A 342 -8.40 8.62 0.69
C VAL A 342 -8.15 9.75 1.67
N PRO A 343 -7.76 10.96 1.20
CA PRO A 343 -7.61 12.11 2.08
C PRO A 343 -8.88 12.36 2.91
N LYS A 344 -8.71 12.82 4.15
CA LYS A 344 -9.83 13.10 5.04
C LYS A 344 -10.78 14.13 4.41
N GLY A 345 -12.08 13.85 4.44
CA GLY A 345 -13.12 14.68 3.82
C GLY A 345 -13.18 14.56 2.29
N SER A 346 -12.58 13.53 1.69
CA SER A 346 -12.57 13.36 0.24
C SER A 346 -13.97 13.17 -0.34
N VAL A 347 -14.30 13.96 -1.36
CA VAL A 347 -15.56 13.84 -2.11
C VAL A 347 -15.61 12.57 -2.98
N ASN A 348 -14.47 11.88 -3.15
CA ASN A 348 -14.36 10.74 -4.06
C ASN A 348 -14.84 9.41 -3.44
N VAL A 349 -15.00 9.32 -2.11
CA VAL A 349 -15.36 8.06 -1.40
C VAL A 349 -16.60 7.41 -1.99
N GLY A 350 -17.69 8.17 -2.14
CA GLY A 350 -18.96 7.62 -2.60
C GLY A 350 -18.90 7.02 -4.03
N THR A 351 -18.09 7.59 -4.91
CA THR A 351 -17.88 7.05 -6.27
C THR A 351 -17.01 5.80 -6.25
N LEU A 352 -15.94 5.80 -5.44
CA LEU A 352 -15.08 4.64 -5.26
C LEU A 352 -15.85 3.46 -4.66
N ASP A 353 -16.69 3.70 -3.66
CA ASP A 353 -17.53 2.69 -3.03
C ASP A 353 -18.53 2.08 -4.02
N LYS A 354 -19.18 2.90 -4.86
CA LYS A 354 -20.07 2.38 -5.92
C LYS A 354 -19.34 1.46 -6.90
N ILE A 355 -18.11 1.83 -7.28
CA ILE A 355 -17.29 1.00 -8.17
C ILE A 355 -16.91 -0.30 -7.48
N LEU A 356 -16.41 -0.24 -6.24
CA LEU A 356 -16.04 -1.41 -5.46
C LEU A 356 -17.24 -2.35 -5.22
N ALA A 357 -18.45 -1.80 -5.02
CA ALA A 357 -19.65 -2.59 -4.81
C ALA A 357 -20.01 -3.36 -6.07
N THR A 358 -19.88 -2.71 -7.22
CA THR A 358 -20.06 -3.32 -8.53
C THR A 358 -19.02 -4.42 -8.79
N LEU A 359 -17.75 -4.16 -8.47
CA LEU A 359 -16.67 -5.15 -8.61
C LEU A 359 -16.86 -6.36 -7.68
N LYS A 360 -17.41 -6.13 -6.49
CA LYS A 360 -17.73 -7.19 -5.52
C LYS A 360 -18.90 -8.03 -6.01
N SER A 361 -20.02 -7.40 -6.38
CA SER A 361 -21.23 -8.11 -6.82
C SER A 361 -21.06 -8.85 -8.15
N SER A 362 -20.19 -8.36 -9.05
CA SER A 362 -19.83 -9.05 -10.30
C SER A 362 -18.82 -10.19 -10.11
N GLY A 363 -18.31 -10.41 -8.90
CA GLY A 363 -17.24 -11.37 -8.63
C GLY A 363 -15.87 -10.95 -9.16
N SER A 364 -15.71 -9.74 -9.69
CA SER A 364 -14.45 -9.25 -10.25
C SER A 364 -13.36 -9.13 -9.19
N LEU A 365 -13.68 -8.71 -7.96
CA LEU A 365 -12.70 -8.69 -6.86
C LEU A 365 -12.16 -10.10 -6.55
N ALA A 366 -13.04 -11.11 -6.53
CA ALA A 366 -12.63 -12.49 -6.30
C ALA A 366 -11.81 -13.04 -7.48
N ALA A 367 -12.15 -12.67 -8.72
CA ALA A 367 -11.40 -13.07 -9.90
C ALA A 367 -9.98 -12.46 -9.92
N LEU A 368 -9.85 -11.19 -9.54
CA LEU A 368 -8.53 -10.55 -9.38
C LEU A 368 -7.71 -11.23 -8.28
N ALA A 369 -8.31 -11.49 -7.11
CA ALA A 369 -7.63 -12.19 -6.02
C ALA A 369 -7.17 -13.59 -6.45
N THR A 370 -8.03 -14.34 -7.15
CA THR A 370 -7.71 -15.68 -7.68
C THR A 370 -6.56 -15.64 -8.70
N LYS A 371 -6.51 -14.58 -9.51
CA LYS A 371 -5.47 -14.41 -10.53
C LYS A 371 -4.11 -14.11 -9.90
N ASP A 372 -4.08 -13.20 -8.93
CA ASP A 372 -2.83 -12.58 -8.47
C ASP A 372 -2.31 -13.16 -7.14
N LEU A 373 -3.16 -13.73 -6.30
CA LEU A 373 -2.77 -14.27 -4.99
C LEU A 373 -2.63 -15.78 -5.04
N THR A 374 -1.42 -16.26 -4.75
CA THR A 374 -0.95 -17.60 -5.12
C THR A 374 -1.33 -18.72 -4.14
N THR A 375 -2.09 -18.47 -3.07
CA THR A 375 -2.36 -19.52 -2.08
C THR A 375 -3.66 -19.30 -1.30
N ASP A 376 -4.40 -20.39 -1.09
CA ASP A 376 -5.58 -20.45 -0.23
C ASP A 376 -5.16 -20.45 1.25
N PRO A 377 -5.43 -19.37 2.01
CA PRO A 377 -5.10 -19.29 3.43
C PRO A 377 -5.91 -20.27 4.29
N GLY A 378 -7.02 -20.83 3.78
CA GLY A 378 -7.88 -21.78 4.50
C GLY A 378 -7.20 -23.09 4.87
N LYS A 379 -6.02 -23.37 4.32
CA LYS A 379 -5.23 -24.57 4.63
C LYS A 379 -4.25 -24.40 5.79
N LEU A 380 -4.10 -23.17 6.32
CA LEU A 380 -3.16 -22.89 7.39
C LEU A 380 -3.74 -23.23 8.76
N PRO A 381 -2.96 -23.85 9.67
CA PRO A 381 -3.34 -23.97 11.07
C PRO A 381 -3.69 -22.60 11.64
N THR A 382 -4.84 -22.50 12.30
CA THR A 382 -5.35 -21.25 12.86
C THR A 382 -5.27 -21.28 14.38
N ILE A 383 -4.60 -20.29 14.96
CA ILE A 383 -4.46 -20.10 16.40
C ILE A 383 -5.48 -19.06 16.83
N THR A 384 -6.44 -19.46 17.66
CA THR A 384 -7.41 -18.53 18.22
C THR A 384 -6.77 -17.74 19.36
N VAL A 385 -6.84 -16.42 19.29
CA VAL A 385 -6.48 -15.54 20.39
C VAL A 385 -7.76 -15.23 21.18
N SER A 386 -7.78 -15.54 22.47
CA SER A 386 -8.93 -15.34 23.37
C SER A 386 -8.77 -14.13 24.28
#